data_AF-A0AA51X8B4-F1
#
_entry.id   AF-A0AA51X8B4-F1
#
_cell.length_a   1.000
_cell.length_b   1.000
_cell.length_c   1.000
_cell.angle_alpha   90.00
_cell.angle_beta   90.00
_cell.angle_gamma   90.00
#
_symmetry.space_group_name_H-M   'P 1'
#
loop_
_entity.id
_entity.type
_entity.pdbx_description
1 polymer ?
#
loop_
_entity_poly.entity_id
_entity_poly.type
_entity_poly.pdbx_seq_one_letter_code
_entity_poly.pdbx_strand_id
1 'polypeptide(L)'
;MTLRAFISGIFLCSISFFNPAFADIVANGSEQQVNQNSSGNQYFPKSSADANGNYIVSYNESLGGLNNAYINLYNSSGTLLTQMTFNGGSSSFGVNDVAMNQYGQFAAVFTDADNAYVQLFNADTSPRFGQFIRLNSDQNLRYFGDSIAINDSGDVTVTWRGQNRTQYKIDLFARQLQFAGYWVSPQLKLSNEPSTGIIYQLSDVAMQNNGDFVLAWSGLASNKMRVYKKDFYRGGAVKRSSRKVYDTTSVHVQGSVEVAMNQANGDYYLTWSQLNTGYGAGNYWRVFTRKYRASGSSTGGLIQVNQATSMWQPNFNSLFDDNGLLVTWSSYLTSDYDIYARAFNLDGSEQSSTIQLNNYTNRNQDFPQVIRLNGNNIVVSWVSYEQDGDSNGIFSRAFID
;
A
#
# COMPACT_ATOMS: atom_id res chain seq x y z
N MET A 1 -67.38 11.79 32.30
CA MET A 1 -66.70 10.61 32.89
C MET A 1 -66.10 9.84 31.72
N THR A 2 -64.79 9.98 31.54
CA THR A 2 -64.04 9.61 30.34
C THR A 2 -63.72 8.11 30.35
N LEU A 3 -64.11 7.38 29.31
CA LEU A 3 -63.74 5.96 29.14
C LEU A 3 -62.58 5.86 28.13
N ARG A 4 -61.44 5.33 28.60
CA ARG A 4 -60.21 5.11 27.82
C ARG A 4 -60.37 3.89 26.92
N ALA A 5 -60.05 4.04 25.63
CA ALA A 5 -59.78 2.91 24.73
C ALA A 5 -58.26 2.73 24.57
N PHE A 6 -57.77 1.54 24.85
CA PHE A 6 -56.38 1.13 24.60
C PHE A 6 -56.21 0.83 23.10
N ILE A 7 -55.27 1.51 22.45
CA ILE A 7 -54.75 1.13 21.13
C ILE A 7 -53.43 0.40 21.39
N SER A 8 -53.40 -0.89 21.06
CA SER A 8 -52.19 -1.71 21.08
C SER A 8 -51.27 -1.29 19.93
N GLY A 9 -50.06 -0.85 20.26
CA GLY A 9 -49.02 -0.51 19.29
C GLY A 9 -48.51 -1.76 18.56
N ILE A 10 -48.61 -1.75 17.23
CA ILE A 10 -47.85 -2.64 16.37
C ILE A 10 -46.44 -2.04 16.26
N PHE A 11 -45.46 -2.70 16.86
CA PHE A 11 -44.05 -2.45 16.59
C PHE A 11 -43.76 -2.92 15.16
N LEU A 12 -43.58 -1.96 14.25
CA LEU A 12 -42.94 -2.22 12.96
C LEU A 12 -41.46 -2.51 13.24
N CYS A 13 -41.13 -3.79 13.28
CA CYS A 13 -39.75 -4.27 13.21
C CYS A 13 -39.20 -3.83 11.86
N SER A 14 -38.31 -2.83 11.85
CA SER A 14 -37.52 -2.49 10.67
C SER A 14 -36.65 -3.70 10.35
N ILE A 15 -37.04 -4.45 9.32
CA ILE A 15 -36.18 -5.44 8.68
C ILE A 15 -35.00 -4.65 8.11
N SER A 16 -33.84 -4.76 8.75
CA SER A 16 -32.59 -4.32 8.18
C SER A 16 -32.37 -5.13 6.91
N PHE A 17 -32.40 -4.45 5.76
CA PHE A 17 -31.91 -5.06 4.53
C PHE A 17 -30.44 -5.42 4.76
N PHE A 18 -30.15 -6.72 4.69
CA PHE A 18 -28.81 -7.20 4.44
C PHE A 18 -28.28 -6.45 3.23
N ASN A 19 -27.28 -5.60 3.43
CA ASN A 19 -26.47 -5.13 2.31
C ASN A 19 -25.79 -6.39 1.75
N PRO A 20 -26.01 -6.79 0.49
CA PRO A 20 -25.30 -7.94 -0.02
C PRO A 20 -23.80 -7.61 -0.02
N ALA A 21 -23.03 -8.66 0.22
CA ALA A 21 -21.59 -8.74 -0.04
C ALA A 21 -21.16 -7.99 -1.33
N PHE A 22 -19.87 -7.61 -1.44
CA PHE A 22 -19.17 -7.21 -2.67
C PHE A 22 -19.37 -8.25 -3.79
N ALA A 23 -20.56 -8.30 -4.38
CA ALA A 23 -20.88 -9.30 -5.38
C ALA A 23 -20.29 -8.89 -6.73
N ASP A 24 -20.16 -7.60 -7.02
CA ASP A 24 -19.55 -7.14 -8.26
C ASP A 24 -18.74 -5.85 -7.99
N ILE A 25 -17.42 -5.94 -8.05
CA ILE A 25 -16.60 -4.74 -8.29
C ILE A 25 -16.88 -4.35 -9.74
N VAL A 26 -17.72 -3.34 -9.94
CA VAL A 26 -18.19 -2.92 -11.25
C VAL A 26 -17.40 -1.72 -11.72
N ALA A 27 -16.88 -1.78 -12.94
CA ALA A 27 -16.21 -0.65 -13.55
C ALA A 27 -17.14 0.57 -13.67
N ASN A 28 -16.66 1.71 -13.17
CA ASN A 28 -17.31 3.01 -13.28
C ASN A 28 -16.52 3.89 -14.26
N GLY A 29 -16.69 3.62 -15.55
CA GLY A 29 -16.00 4.32 -16.63
C GLY A 29 -14.88 3.52 -17.30
N SER A 30 -14.22 4.19 -18.25
CA SER A 30 -13.08 3.65 -18.99
C SER A 30 -11.77 3.84 -18.21
N GLU A 31 -10.75 3.10 -18.62
CA GLU A 31 -9.37 3.37 -18.20
C GLU A 31 -8.96 4.79 -18.60
N GLN A 32 -8.25 5.46 -17.70
CA GLN A 32 -7.76 6.83 -17.85
C GLN A 32 -6.24 6.83 -17.73
N GLN A 33 -5.57 7.47 -18.68
CA GLN A 33 -4.13 7.73 -18.59
C GLN A 33 -3.86 8.77 -17.49
N VAL A 34 -2.95 8.44 -16.58
CA VAL A 34 -2.54 9.28 -15.44
C VAL A 34 -1.37 10.18 -15.86
N ASN A 35 -0.37 9.63 -16.55
CA ASN A 35 0.74 10.42 -17.09
C ASN A 35 0.23 11.40 -18.16
N GLN A 36 0.69 12.65 -18.08
CA GLN A 36 0.28 13.71 -19.02
C GLN A 36 1.10 13.72 -20.31
N ASN A 37 2.24 13.02 -20.31
CA ASN A 37 3.12 12.83 -21.45
C ASN A 37 3.35 11.34 -21.65
N SER A 38 3.20 10.86 -22.88
CA SER A 38 3.48 9.47 -23.25
C SER A 38 4.97 9.20 -23.48
N SER A 39 5.81 10.23 -23.67
CA SER A 39 7.25 10.01 -23.88
C SER A 39 7.94 9.51 -22.62
N GLY A 40 8.85 8.56 -22.78
CA GLY A 40 9.66 8.03 -21.69
C GLY A 40 9.04 6.81 -21.05
N ASN A 41 9.51 6.45 -19.86
CA ASN A 41 9.10 5.23 -19.18
C ASN A 41 8.58 5.55 -17.79
N GLN A 42 7.28 5.40 -17.54
CA GLN A 42 6.66 5.65 -16.25
C GLN A 42 6.46 4.37 -15.42
N TYR A 43 6.70 4.45 -14.12
CA TYR A 43 6.73 3.26 -13.26
C TYR A 43 6.40 3.55 -11.78
N PHE A 44 6.10 2.47 -11.06
CA PHE A 44 5.82 2.40 -9.62
C PHE A 44 4.78 3.42 -9.15
N PRO A 45 3.52 3.32 -9.63
CA PRO A 45 2.46 4.18 -9.13
C PRO A 45 2.20 3.91 -7.65
N LYS A 46 1.85 4.96 -6.91
CA LYS A 46 1.41 4.91 -5.51
C LYS A 46 0.27 5.89 -5.32
N SER A 47 -0.75 5.51 -4.55
CA SER A 47 -2.01 6.25 -4.51
C SER A 47 -2.58 6.36 -3.10
N SER A 48 -3.28 7.45 -2.81
CA SER A 48 -3.96 7.67 -1.52
C SER A 48 -5.13 8.65 -1.70
N ALA A 49 -6.10 8.65 -0.78
CA ALA A 49 -7.33 9.45 -0.90
C ALA A 49 -7.77 10.09 0.42
N ASP A 50 -8.56 11.15 0.31
CA ASP A 50 -9.24 11.81 1.41
C ASP A 50 -10.71 11.35 1.58
N ALA A 51 -11.37 11.81 2.64
CA ALA A 51 -12.76 11.45 2.92
C ALA A 51 -13.78 12.09 1.96
N ASN A 52 -13.39 13.12 1.21
CA ASN A 52 -14.22 13.73 0.17
C ASN A 52 -14.14 12.97 -1.16
N GLY A 53 -13.25 11.99 -1.25
CA GLY A 53 -12.98 11.22 -2.46
C GLY A 53 -11.99 11.88 -3.40
N ASN A 54 -11.33 12.98 -3.01
CA ASN A 54 -10.16 13.45 -3.75
C ASN A 54 -9.01 12.47 -3.53
N TYR A 55 -8.17 12.30 -4.54
CA TYR A 55 -7.10 11.33 -4.46
C TYR A 55 -5.85 11.77 -5.20
N ILE A 56 -4.72 11.26 -4.74
CA ILE A 56 -3.44 11.43 -5.40
C ILE A 56 -2.99 10.14 -6.06
N VAL A 57 -2.36 10.26 -7.22
CA VAL A 57 -1.56 9.21 -7.85
C VAL A 57 -0.19 9.77 -8.11
N SER A 58 0.82 9.19 -7.47
CA SER A 58 2.22 9.48 -7.72
C SER A 58 2.82 8.45 -8.65
N TYR A 59 3.83 8.83 -9.42
CA TYR A 59 4.60 7.93 -10.28
C TYR A 59 5.98 8.52 -10.58
N ASN A 60 6.88 7.67 -11.05
CA ASN A 60 8.21 8.08 -11.50
C ASN A 60 8.30 7.97 -13.01
N GLU A 61 9.14 8.78 -13.63
CA GLU A 61 9.42 8.75 -15.06
C GLU A 61 10.92 8.71 -15.30
N SER A 62 11.38 7.84 -16.20
CA SER A 62 12.73 7.88 -16.75
C SER A 62 12.69 8.42 -18.17
N LEU A 63 13.31 9.59 -18.39
CA LEU A 63 13.37 10.25 -19.68
C LEU A 63 14.74 10.91 -19.88
N GLY A 64 15.39 10.63 -21.00
CA GLY A 64 16.69 11.25 -21.34
C GLY A 64 17.81 10.97 -20.32
N GLY A 65 17.74 9.86 -19.57
CA GLY A 65 18.71 9.50 -18.54
C GLY A 65 18.51 10.19 -17.19
N LEU A 66 17.43 10.97 -17.03
CA LEU A 66 17.03 11.58 -15.77
C LEU A 66 15.76 10.89 -15.24
N ASN A 67 15.61 10.90 -13.92
CA ASN A 67 14.36 10.50 -13.28
C ASN A 67 13.63 11.72 -12.71
N ASN A 68 12.34 11.78 -13.00
CA ASN A 68 11.41 12.77 -12.45
C ASN A 68 10.36 12.04 -11.62
N ALA A 69 9.88 12.69 -10.56
CA ALA A 69 8.75 12.20 -9.78
C ALA A 69 7.56 13.14 -9.96
N TYR A 70 6.38 12.55 -10.07
CA TYR A 70 5.12 13.26 -10.24
C TYR A 70 4.15 12.88 -9.13
N ILE A 71 3.33 13.83 -8.71
CA ILE A 71 2.15 13.58 -7.87
C ILE A 71 0.98 14.33 -8.52
N ASN A 72 0.00 13.59 -9.00
CA ASN A 72 -1.21 14.14 -9.60
C ASN A 72 -2.34 14.12 -8.56
N LEU A 73 -2.99 15.25 -8.33
CA LEU A 73 -4.20 15.38 -7.50
C LEU A 73 -5.43 15.36 -8.40
N TYR A 74 -6.38 14.48 -8.09
CA TYR A 74 -7.66 14.34 -8.75
C TYR A 74 -8.79 14.63 -7.76
N ASN A 75 -9.91 15.14 -8.28
CA ASN A 75 -11.16 15.19 -7.51
C ASN A 75 -11.87 13.83 -7.52
N SER A 76 -12.98 13.73 -6.78
CA SER A 76 -13.78 12.50 -6.70
C SER A 76 -14.42 12.03 -8.01
N SER A 77 -14.48 12.88 -9.05
CA SER A 77 -14.94 12.48 -10.38
C SER A 77 -13.80 12.01 -11.29
N GLY A 78 -12.57 11.95 -10.79
CA GLY A 78 -11.38 11.58 -11.56
C GLY A 78 -10.84 12.68 -12.47
N THR A 79 -11.24 13.93 -12.24
CA THR A 79 -10.70 15.09 -12.96
C THR A 79 -9.38 15.52 -12.32
N LEU A 80 -8.32 15.63 -13.13
CA LEU A 80 -7.03 16.16 -12.69
C LEU A 80 -7.18 17.62 -12.28
N LEU A 81 -6.85 17.93 -11.03
CA LEU A 81 -6.86 19.28 -10.49
C LEU A 81 -5.47 19.92 -10.57
N THR A 82 -4.43 19.16 -10.25
CA THR A 82 -3.05 19.67 -10.16
C THR A 82 -2.06 18.55 -10.39
N GLN A 83 -0.98 18.86 -11.11
CA GLN A 83 0.20 18.01 -11.19
C GLN A 83 1.37 18.72 -10.51
N MET A 84 2.00 18.03 -9.57
CA MET A 84 3.27 18.44 -8.98
C MET A 84 4.39 17.66 -9.66
N THR A 85 5.47 18.36 -10.01
CA THR A 85 6.66 17.78 -10.64
C THR A 85 7.87 18.03 -9.77
N PHE A 86 8.64 16.99 -9.51
CA PHE A 86 9.84 17.02 -8.69
C PHE A 86 11.02 16.47 -9.51
N ASN A 87 12.00 17.34 -9.76
CA ASN A 87 13.18 16.99 -10.53
C ASN A 87 14.40 17.04 -9.60
N GLY A 88 14.98 15.88 -9.31
CA GLY A 88 16.19 15.81 -8.48
C GLY A 88 17.49 16.04 -9.26
N GLY A 89 17.41 16.26 -10.59
CA GLY A 89 18.59 16.36 -11.45
C GLY A 89 19.46 15.11 -11.44
N SER A 90 18.88 13.96 -11.07
CA SER A 90 19.60 12.72 -10.82
C SER A 90 18.83 11.55 -11.45
N SER A 91 19.58 10.57 -11.97
CA SER A 91 19.06 9.31 -12.52
C SER A 91 18.52 8.34 -11.46
N SER A 92 18.51 8.74 -10.20
CA SER A 92 18.07 7.94 -9.05
C SER A 92 17.07 8.68 -8.17
N PHE A 93 16.67 9.89 -8.58
CA PHE A 93 15.61 10.60 -7.89
C PHE A 93 14.26 9.92 -8.12
N GLY A 94 13.40 9.89 -7.11
CA GLY A 94 12.06 9.34 -7.25
C GLY A 94 11.20 9.53 -6.01
N VAL A 95 9.89 9.38 -6.18
CA VAL A 95 8.90 9.21 -5.12
C VAL A 95 8.69 7.72 -4.88
N ASN A 96 8.79 7.29 -3.62
CA ASN A 96 8.70 5.88 -3.26
C ASN A 96 7.31 5.53 -2.76
N ASP A 97 6.67 6.44 -2.02
CA ASP A 97 5.34 6.25 -1.49
C ASP A 97 4.66 7.57 -1.09
N VAL A 98 3.33 7.55 -1.04
CA VAL A 98 2.48 8.68 -0.66
C VAL A 98 1.36 8.25 0.27
N ALA A 99 1.00 9.11 1.24
CA ALA A 99 -0.14 8.88 2.11
C ALA A 99 -0.89 10.18 2.39
N MET A 100 -2.21 10.13 2.35
CA MET A 100 -3.14 11.24 2.53
C MET A 100 -4.05 10.96 3.73
N ASN A 101 -4.35 12.00 4.53
CA ASN A 101 -5.31 11.91 5.62
C ASN A 101 -6.72 12.29 5.15
N GLN A 102 -7.72 12.13 6.02
CA GLN A 102 -9.12 12.42 5.66
C GLN A 102 -9.39 13.88 5.24
N TYR A 103 -8.47 14.81 5.55
CA TYR A 103 -8.59 16.24 5.27
C TYR A 103 -7.85 16.66 3.98
N GLY A 104 -7.26 15.73 3.24
CA GLY A 104 -6.52 16.00 2.00
C GLY A 104 -5.07 16.45 2.22
N GLN A 105 -4.60 16.55 3.47
CA GLN A 105 -3.17 16.76 3.73
C GLN A 105 -2.44 15.45 3.44
N PHE A 106 -1.28 15.54 2.80
CA PHE A 106 -0.54 14.34 2.42
C PHE A 106 0.96 14.48 2.65
N ALA A 107 1.63 13.34 2.69
CA ALA A 107 3.06 13.20 2.84
C ALA A 107 3.58 12.29 1.73
N ALA A 108 4.79 12.57 1.27
CA ALA A 108 5.48 11.74 0.30
C ALA A 108 6.91 11.48 0.74
N VAL A 109 7.35 10.23 0.59
CA VAL A 109 8.74 9.85 0.82
C VAL A 109 9.47 9.74 -0.52
N PHE A 110 10.62 10.40 -0.61
CA PHE A 110 11.43 10.49 -1.81
C PHE A 110 12.81 9.88 -1.59
N THR A 111 13.45 9.51 -2.68
CA THR A 111 14.84 9.03 -2.71
C THR A 111 15.64 9.86 -3.71
N ASP A 112 16.93 10.03 -3.45
CA ASP A 112 17.94 10.37 -4.46
C ASP A 112 19.09 9.32 -4.44
N ALA A 113 20.21 9.62 -5.10
CA ALA A 113 21.35 8.71 -5.21
C ALA A 113 21.80 8.10 -3.89
N ASP A 114 21.70 8.84 -2.79
CA ASP A 114 22.24 8.45 -1.50
C ASP A 114 21.34 8.82 -0.32
N ASN A 115 20.17 9.42 -0.52
CA ASN A 115 19.36 9.97 0.54
C ASN A 115 17.89 9.62 0.43
N ALA A 116 17.25 9.56 1.59
CA ALA A 116 15.82 9.47 1.71
C ALA A 116 15.30 10.77 2.33
N TYR A 117 14.17 11.25 1.83
CA TYR A 117 13.54 12.50 2.24
C TYR A 117 12.05 12.30 2.49
N VAL A 118 11.46 13.18 3.29
CA VAL A 118 10.02 13.34 3.38
C VAL A 118 9.65 14.79 3.06
N GLN A 119 8.55 14.99 2.33
CA GLN A 119 7.89 16.28 2.19
C GLN A 119 6.43 16.15 2.59
N LEU A 120 5.93 17.18 3.26
CA LEU A 120 4.54 17.29 3.71
C LEU A 120 3.86 18.35 2.87
N PHE A 121 2.58 18.15 2.54
CA PHE A 121 1.82 19.00 1.64
C PHE A 121 0.46 19.30 2.22
N ASN A 122 0.07 20.57 2.21
CA ASN A 122 -1.28 20.96 2.57
C ASN A 122 -2.28 20.44 1.52
N ALA A 123 -3.58 20.47 1.85
CA ALA A 123 -4.63 19.97 0.96
C ALA A 123 -4.71 20.72 -0.39
N ASP A 124 -4.21 21.96 -0.44
CA ASP A 124 -4.08 22.74 -1.67
C ASP A 124 -2.82 22.41 -2.49
N THR A 125 -2.11 21.33 -2.15
CA THR A 125 -0.84 20.86 -2.73
C THR A 125 0.38 21.74 -2.44
N SER A 126 0.23 22.84 -1.69
CA SER A 126 1.38 23.65 -1.32
C SER A 126 2.33 22.88 -0.38
N PRO A 127 3.65 22.92 -0.61
CA PRO A 127 4.60 22.26 0.28
C PRO A 127 4.57 22.93 1.64
N ARG A 128 4.51 22.12 2.71
CA ARG A 128 4.48 22.59 4.09
C ARG A 128 5.78 23.29 4.48
N PHE A 129 6.90 22.84 3.91
CA PHE A 129 8.23 23.40 4.13
C PHE A 129 8.89 23.70 2.78
N GLY A 130 9.67 24.79 2.73
CA GLY A 130 10.40 25.16 1.52
C GLY A 130 11.51 24.19 1.11
N GLN A 131 11.90 23.25 1.99
CA GLN A 131 12.88 22.21 1.72
C GLN A 131 12.37 20.86 2.19
N PHE A 132 12.88 19.80 1.56
CA PHE A 132 12.59 18.43 1.93
C PHE A 132 13.28 18.09 3.26
N ILE A 133 12.62 17.32 4.12
CA ILE A 133 13.22 16.86 5.38
C ILE A 133 14.03 15.60 5.09
N ARG A 134 15.36 15.69 5.19
CA ARG A 134 16.25 14.54 5.03
C ARG A 134 16.10 13.58 6.22
N LEU A 135 15.95 12.28 5.94
CA LEU A 135 15.70 11.23 6.93
C LEU A 135 17.00 10.63 7.48
N ASN A 136 18.08 10.69 6.71
CA ASN A 136 19.33 9.98 6.96
C ASN A 136 20.53 10.91 7.20
N SER A 137 21.54 10.41 7.92
CA SER A 137 22.77 11.18 8.23
C SER A 137 24.09 10.41 8.16
N ASP A 138 24.10 9.07 8.21
CA ASP A 138 25.35 8.28 8.17
C ASP A 138 25.83 8.08 6.73
N GLN A 139 27.00 8.62 6.41
CA GLN A 139 27.58 8.66 5.06
C GLN A 139 28.06 7.29 4.55
N ASN A 140 28.18 6.29 5.42
CA ASN A 140 28.63 4.94 5.04
C ASN A 140 27.53 4.11 4.34
N LEU A 141 26.29 4.60 4.35
CA LEU A 141 25.15 3.94 3.72
C LEU A 141 24.67 4.74 2.50
N ARG A 142 24.05 4.03 1.54
CA ARG A 142 23.14 4.60 0.53
C ARG A 142 21.72 4.41 1.01
N TYR A 143 20.86 5.41 0.91
CA TYR A 143 19.52 5.34 1.47
C TYR A 143 18.44 5.37 0.40
N PHE A 144 17.36 4.66 0.67
CA PHE A 144 16.18 4.61 -0.17
C PHE A 144 14.95 4.73 0.74
N GLY A 145 14.04 5.65 0.41
CA GLY A 145 12.70 5.69 0.98
C GLY A 145 11.97 4.37 0.72
N ASP A 146 11.09 3.99 1.62
CA ASP A 146 10.28 2.77 1.47
C ASP A 146 8.79 3.10 1.46
N SER A 147 8.21 3.34 2.63
CA SER A 147 6.76 3.47 2.82
C SER A 147 6.45 4.60 3.80
N ILE A 148 5.24 5.15 3.71
CA ILE A 148 4.78 6.24 4.57
C ILE A 148 3.32 6.07 4.96
N ALA A 149 2.99 6.41 6.21
CA ALA A 149 1.61 6.45 6.70
C ALA A 149 1.35 7.77 7.42
N ILE A 150 0.17 8.35 7.20
CA ILE A 150 -0.34 9.52 7.92
C ILE A 150 -1.67 9.17 8.57
N ASN A 151 -1.91 9.69 9.77
CA ASN A 151 -3.22 9.59 10.43
C ASN A 151 -3.95 10.93 10.41
N ASP A 152 -5.20 10.92 10.84
CA ASP A 152 -6.05 12.11 10.85
C ASP A 152 -5.59 13.18 11.84
N SER A 153 -4.79 12.83 12.85
CA SER A 153 -4.18 13.79 13.77
C SER A 153 -2.93 14.47 13.20
N GLY A 154 -2.48 14.05 12.01
CA GLY A 154 -1.27 14.54 11.36
C GLY A 154 0.01 13.94 11.94
N ASP A 155 -0.03 12.82 12.66
CA ASP A 155 1.18 12.03 12.84
C ASP A 155 1.54 11.39 11.49
N VAL A 156 2.83 11.29 11.21
CA VAL A 156 3.39 10.68 10.01
C VAL A 156 4.45 9.70 10.46
N THR A 157 4.36 8.45 10.02
CA THR A 157 5.43 7.46 10.18
C THR A 157 6.02 7.17 8.82
N VAL A 158 7.34 7.28 8.70
CA VAL A 158 8.07 7.00 7.47
C VAL A 158 9.10 5.90 7.71
N THR A 159 9.24 5.01 6.73
CA THR A 159 10.29 4.00 6.70
C THR A 159 11.27 4.27 5.56
N TRP A 160 12.53 3.89 5.80
CA TRP A 160 13.56 3.96 4.78
C TRP A 160 14.65 2.94 5.12
N ARG A 161 15.43 2.57 4.12
CA ARG A 161 16.46 1.55 4.21
C ARG A 161 17.83 2.15 3.87
N GLY A 162 18.84 1.76 4.63
CA GLY A 162 20.23 2.12 4.40
C GLY A 162 21.03 0.89 3.99
N GLN A 163 21.56 0.88 2.77
CA GLN A 163 22.44 -0.15 2.24
C GLN A 163 23.89 0.22 2.50
N ASN A 164 24.65 -0.67 3.13
CA ASN A 164 26.07 -0.47 3.33
C ASN A 164 26.83 -0.44 1.99
N ARG A 165 27.76 0.50 1.84
CA ARG A 165 28.52 0.69 0.58
C ARG A 165 29.53 -0.43 0.30
N THR A 166 30.03 -1.12 1.33
CA THR A 166 31.08 -2.15 1.22
C THR A 166 30.58 -3.55 1.53
N GLN A 167 29.44 -3.66 2.21
CA GLN A 167 28.79 -4.93 2.57
C GLN A 167 27.39 -4.96 1.98
N TYR A 168 26.91 -6.12 1.52
CA TYR A 168 25.52 -6.32 1.09
C TYR A 168 24.53 -6.38 2.27
N LYS A 169 24.73 -5.52 3.28
CA LYS A 169 23.87 -5.42 4.46
C LYS A 169 22.93 -4.23 4.30
N ILE A 170 21.65 -4.48 4.54
CA ILE A 170 20.61 -3.44 4.59
C ILE A 170 20.14 -3.28 6.03
N ASP A 171 20.12 -2.04 6.49
CA ASP A 171 19.48 -1.63 7.73
C ASP A 171 18.13 -1.00 7.42
N LEU A 172 17.08 -1.40 8.14
CA LEU A 172 15.75 -0.80 8.03
C LEU A 172 15.54 0.19 9.17
N PHE A 173 15.07 1.38 8.82
CA PHE A 173 14.80 2.46 9.74
C PHE A 173 13.35 2.90 9.67
N ALA A 174 12.87 3.46 10.78
CA ALA A 174 11.59 4.12 10.85
C ALA A 174 11.66 5.30 11.79
N ARG A 175 10.82 6.30 11.56
CA ARG A 175 10.68 7.43 12.46
C ARG A 175 9.32 8.08 12.31
N GLN A 176 8.81 8.60 13.41
CA GLN A 176 7.55 9.32 13.44
C GLN A 176 7.80 10.82 13.63
N LEU A 177 7.12 11.63 12.85
CA LEU A 177 7.05 13.09 12.95
C LEU A 177 5.59 13.53 12.98
N GLN A 178 5.35 14.75 13.44
CA GLN A 178 4.06 15.39 13.21
C GLN A 178 4.08 16.20 11.92
N PHE A 179 2.89 16.50 11.40
CA PHE A 179 2.65 17.35 10.24
C PHE A 179 3.18 18.78 10.43
N ALA A 180 3.38 19.19 11.68
CA ALA A 180 4.07 20.43 12.04
C ALA A 180 5.60 20.38 11.80
N GLY A 181 6.17 19.22 11.45
CA GLY A 181 7.57 19.04 11.04
C GLY A 181 8.53 18.60 12.14
N TYR A 182 8.06 18.40 13.37
CA TYR A 182 8.92 17.97 14.48
C TYR A 182 8.84 16.46 14.71
N TRP A 183 9.97 15.86 15.04
CA TRP A 183 10.09 14.44 15.36
C TRP A 183 9.40 14.13 16.69
N VAL A 184 8.57 13.08 16.71
CA VAL A 184 7.93 12.57 17.93
C VAL A 184 8.51 11.24 18.39
N SER A 185 9.37 10.62 17.57
CA SER A 185 10.15 9.46 17.96
C SER A 185 11.66 9.66 17.74
N PRO A 186 12.52 8.93 18.47
CA PRO A 186 13.88 8.69 18.01
C PRO A 186 13.85 7.91 16.69
N GLN A 187 14.98 7.92 15.97
CA GLN A 187 15.17 7.01 14.84
C GLN A 187 15.19 5.56 15.36
N LEU A 188 14.33 4.73 14.78
CA LEU A 188 14.24 3.32 15.08
C LEU A 188 15.09 2.54 14.08
N LYS A 189 15.88 1.58 14.54
CA LYS A 189 16.64 0.64 13.70
C LYS A 189 16.13 -0.78 13.92
N LEU A 190 15.58 -1.39 12.87
CA LEU A 190 14.91 -2.70 12.93
C LEU A 190 15.82 -3.89 12.60
N SER A 191 17.02 -3.65 12.09
CA SER A 191 17.94 -4.65 11.56
C SER A 191 18.86 -5.34 12.57
N ASN A 192 18.74 -5.04 13.88
CA ASN A 192 19.59 -5.59 14.94
C ASN A 192 18.97 -6.80 15.67
N GLU A 193 17.84 -7.34 15.20
CA GLU A 193 17.20 -8.49 15.84
C GLU A 193 18.01 -9.78 15.56
N PRO A 194 18.35 -10.60 16.57
CA PRO A 194 19.42 -11.62 16.56
C PRO A 194 19.21 -12.83 15.62
N SER A 195 18.21 -12.79 14.73
CA SER A 195 17.84 -13.89 13.83
C SER A 195 17.87 -13.55 12.34
N THR A 196 18.17 -12.29 11.97
CA THR A 196 18.22 -11.87 10.56
C THR A 196 19.64 -11.51 10.16
N GLY A 197 20.33 -12.41 9.46
CA GLY A 197 21.70 -12.13 8.99
C GLY A 197 21.78 -10.89 8.10
N ILE A 198 20.76 -10.68 7.24
CA ILE A 198 20.66 -9.58 6.27
C ILE A 198 19.15 -9.32 5.97
N ILE A 199 18.69 -8.06 5.97
CA ILE A 199 17.37 -7.64 5.43
C ILE A 199 17.48 -7.56 3.90
N TYR A 200 16.50 -8.06 3.14
CA TYR A 200 16.61 -8.08 1.68
C TYR A 200 15.70 -7.06 1.00
N GLN A 201 14.41 -7.01 1.34
CA GLN A 201 13.46 -6.25 0.53
C GLN A 201 12.27 -5.71 1.34
N LEU A 202 11.85 -4.51 0.93
CA LEU A 202 10.56 -3.84 1.15
C LEU A 202 10.03 -3.86 2.58
N SER A 203 9.88 -2.66 3.13
CA SER A 203 9.09 -2.43 4.33
C SER A 203 7.78 -1.77 3.96
N ASP A 204 6.75 -2.04 4.77
CA ASP A 204 5.50 -1.31 4.69
C ASP A 204 5.04 -0.91 6.10
N VAL A 205 4.38 0.25 6.17
CA VAL A 205 3.89 0.85 7.41
C VAL A 205 2.41 1.18 7.31
N ALA A 206 1.65 0.83 8.34
CA ALA A 206 0.30 1.33 8.53
C ALA A 206 0.10 1.86 9.96
N MET A 207 -0.74 2.87 10.10
CA MET A 207 -0.89 3.63 11.35
C MET A 207 -2.35 3.79 11.73
N GLN A 208 -2.63 3.64 13.02
CA GLN A 208 -3.93 3.87 13.62
C GLN A 208 -4.11 5.37 13.94
N ASN A 209 -5.35 5.82 14.10
CA ASN A 209 -5.69 7.20 14.47
C ASN A 209 -5.14 7.68 15.82
N ASN A 210 -4.73 6.77 16.71
CA ASN A 210 -4.03 7.11 17.95
C ASN A 210 -2.51 7.28 17.78
N GLY A 211 -1.97 7.06 16.57
CA GLY A 211 -0.55 7.16 16.23
C GLY A 211 0.26 5.89 16.50
N ASP A 212 -0.35 4.81 17.00
CA ASP A 212 0.28 3.49 17.03
C ASP A 212 0.42 2.96 15.61
N PHE A 213 1.50 2.24 15.33
CA PHE A 213 1.79 1.78 13.97
C PHE A 213 2.36 0.37 13.94
N VAL A 214 2.16 -0.29 12.80
CA VAL A 214 2.67 -1.63 12.51
C VAL A 214 3.65 -1.51 11.36
N LEU A 215 4.82 -2.13 11.52
CA LEU A 215 5.81 -2.28 10.47
C LEU A 215 5.91 -3.73 10.06
N ALA A 216 5.91 -3.99 8.77
CA ALA A 216 6.20 -5.30 8.20
C ALA A 216 7.36 -5.23 7.22
N TRP A 217 8.16 -6.30 7.12
CA TRP A 217 9.30 -6.36 6.22
C TRP A 217 9.68 -7.79 5.88
N SER A 218 10.41 -7.97 4.78
CA SER A 218 11.04 -9.26 4.47
C SER A 218 12.53 -9.28 4.87
N GLY A 219 12.98 -10.37 5.48
CA GLY A 219 14.38 -10.56 5.90
C GLY A 219 14.83 -12.01 5.80
N LEU A 220 16.15 -12.24 5.67
CA LEU A 220 16.70 -13.60 5.68
C LEU A 220 16.83 -14.12 7.11
N ALA A 221 16.17 -15.24 7.39
CA ALA A 221 16.46 -16.11 8.53
C ALA A 221 16.93 -17.48 8.04
N SER A 222 18.07 -17.95 8.55
CA SER A 222 18.61 -19.28 8.25
C SER A 222 18.63 -19.58 6.73
N ASN A 223 19.11 -18.62 5.93
CA ASN A 223 19.19 -18.66 4.46
C ASN A 223 17.84 -18.74 3.73
N LYS A 224 16.73 -18.38 4.37
CA LYS A 224 15.42 -18.27 3.71
C LYS A 224 14.77 -16.92 3.99
N MET A 225 14.19 -16.28 2.98
CA MET A 225 13.46 -15.02 3.22
C MET A 225 12.14 -15.33 3.92
N ARG A 226 11.84 -14.51 4.91
CA ARG A 226 10.65 -14.59 5.75
C ARG A 226 10.07 -13.20 5.93
N VAL A 227 8.77 -13.15 6.12
CA VAL A 227 8.07 -11.91 6.44
C VAL A 227 7.92 -11.77 7.95
N TYR A 228 8.28 -10.60 8.44
CA TYR A 228 8.25 -10.21 9.84
C TYR A 228 7.30 -9.04 10.02
N LYS A 229 6.88 -8.86 11.26
CA LYS A 229 6.22 -7.64 11.69
C LYS A 229 6.61 -7.24 13.10
N LYS A 230 6.41 -5.97 13.44
CA LYS A 230 6.60 -5.42 14.77
C LYS A 230 5.59 -4.29 15.00
N ASP A 231 5.07 -4.20 16.22
CA ASP A 231 4.03 -3.24 16.57
C ASP A 231 4.64 -2.19 17.49
N PHE A 232 4.30 -0.93 17.29
CA PHE A 232 4.85 0.21 18.02
C PHE A 232 3.75 1.08 18.60
N TYR A 233 4.04 1.70 19.73
CA TYR A 233 3.25 2.81 20.22
C TYR A 233 3.60 4.09 19.45
N ARG A 234 2.69 5.06 19.43
CA ARG A 234 3.04 6.45 19.08
C ARG A 234 4.30 6.89 19.85
N GLY A 235 5.22 7.53 19.16
CA GLY A 235 6.55 7.89 19.70
C GLY A 235 7.60 6.80 19.57
N GLY A 236 7.28 5.64 18.98
CA GLY A 236 8.25 4.64 18.53
C GLY A 236 8.71 3.65 19.60
N ALA A 237 8.12 3.66 20.79
CA ALA A 237 8.36 2.60 21.77
C ALA A 237 7.81 1.27 21.25
N VAL A 238 8.52 0.17 21.47
CA VAL A 238 8.08 -1.16 21.04
C VAL A 238 6.84 -1.56 21.84
N LYS A 239 5.71 -1.72 21.14
CA LYS A 239 4.45 -2.23 21.72
C LYS A 239 4.47 -3.75 21.77
N ARG A 240 4.95 -4.39 20.70
CA ARG A 240 5.16 -5.84 20.63
C ARG A 240 6.41 -6.15 19.82
N SER A 241 7.22 -7.09 20.32
CA SER A 241 8.47 -7.52 19.68
C SER A 241 8.23 -8.13 18.29
N SER A 242 9.31 -8.19 17.51
CA SER A 242 9.29 -8.75 16.17
C SER A 242 8.87 -10.22 16.19
N ARG A 243 8.07 -10.63 15.20
CA ARG A 243 7.68 -12.03 14.99
C ARG A 243 7.48 -12.32 13.51
N LYS A 244 7.72 -13.56 13.11
CA LYS A 244 7.36 -14.03 11.76
C LYS A 244 5.85 -14.00 11.59
N VAL A 245 5.38 -13.61 10.42
CA VAL A 245 3.94 -13.56 10.08
C VAL A 245 3.37 -14.96 9.92
N TYR A 246 4.15 -15.84 9.29
CA TYR A 246 3.82 -17.25 9.12
C TYR A 246 5.09 -18.10 9.25
N ASP A 247 5.20 -18.87 10.33
CA ASP A 247 6.37 -19.71 10.64
C ASP A 247 6.05 -21.19 10.40
N THR A 248 6.56 -21.73 9.30
CA THR A 248 6.42 -23.15 8.96
C THR A 248 7.67 -23.65 8.22
N THR A 249 7.92 -24.95 8.34
CA THR A 249 8.99 -25.65 7.63
C THR A 249 8.64 -25.93 6.16
N SER A 250 7.35 -25.93 5.81
CA SER A 250 6.83 -26.22 4.47
C SER A 250 6.96 -25.07 3.45
N VAL A 251 7.55 -23.94 3.87
CA VAL A 251 7.73 -22.75 3.04
C VAL A 251 9.18 -22.59 2.61
N HIS A 252 9.39 -22.43 1.31
CA HIS A 252 10.70 -22.15 0.75
C HIS A 252 11.06 -20.69 1.03
N VAL A 253 10.30 -19.73 0.50
CA VAL A 253 10.60 -18.30 0.58
C VAL A 253 9.33 -17.47 0.71
N GLN A 254 9.41 -16.34 1.41
CA GLN A 254 8.40 -15.29 1.44
C GLN A 254 9.04 -13.97 1.02
N GLY A 255 8.31 -13.14 0.28
CA GLY A 255 8.83 -11.92 -0.35
C GLY A 255 8.09 -10.67 0.11
N SER A 256 7.65 -9.87 -0.87
CA SER A 256 6.90 -8.61 -0.70
C SER A 256 5.85 -8.74 0.38
N VAL A 257 5.61 -7.65 1.11
CA VAL A 257 4.62 -7.56 2.16
C VAL A 257 3.93 -6.20 2.14
N GLU A 258 2.63 -6.18 2.41
CA GLU A 258 1.79 -4.99 2.54
C GLU A 258 0.96 -5.10 3.84
N VAL A 259 0.71 -3.96 4.49
CA VAL A 259 -0.09 -3.81 5.71
C VAL A 259 -1.31 -2.96 5.38
N ALA A 260 -2.48 -3.57 5.24
CA ALA A 260 -3.74 -2.84 5.08
C ALA A 260 -4.44 -2.70 6.44
N MET A 261 -4.52 -1.48 6.98
CA MET A 261 -5.09 -1.22 8.31
C MET A 261 -6.37 -0.39 8.22
N ASN A 262 -7.38 -0.79 8.98
CA ASN A 262 -8.50 0.09 9.31
C ASN A 262 -8.02 1.08 10.38
N GLN A 263 -7.75 2.32 9.97
CA GLN A 263 -7.14 3.33 10.85
C GLN A 263 -7.97 3.65 12.10
N ALA A 264 -9.29 3.43 12.06
CA ALA A 264 -10.17 3.74 13.18
C ALA A 264 -10.02 2.72 14.32
N ASN A 265 -10.09 1.42 14.00
CA ASN A 265 -10.05 0.36 15.02
C ASN A 265 -8.67 -0.29 15.21
N GLY A 266 -7.76 -0.14 14.24
CA GLY A 266 -6.40 -0.67 14.28
C GLY A 266 -6.29 -2.17 13.93
N ASP A 267 -7.38 -2.80 13.49
CA ASP A 267 -7.32 -4.12 12.86
C ASP A 267 -6.67 -4.00 11.48
N TYR A 268 -5.95 -5.03 11.07
CA TYR A 268 -5.22 -5.00 9.81
C TYR A 268 -5.05 -6.38 9.20
N TYR A 269 -4.87 -6.40 7.89
CA TYR A 269 -4.38 -7.56 7.16
C TYR A 269 -2.90 -7.38 6.83
N LEU A 270 -2.16 -8.48 6.91
CA LEU A 270 -0.86 -8.59 6.28
C LEU A 270 -0.99 -9.46 5.04
N THR A 271 -0.56 -8.93 3.91
CA THR A 271 -0.55 -9.64 2.62
C THR A 271 0.88 -9.86 2.19
N TRP A 272 1.26 -11.08 1.79
CA TRP A 272 2.62 -11.40 1.37
C TRP A 272 2.70 -12.39 0.20
N SER A 273 3.80 -12.33 -0.55
CA SER A 273 4.12 -13.35 -1.55
C SER A 273 4.84 -14.55 -0.91
N GLN A 274 4.55 -15.76 -1.37
CA GLN A 274 5.14 -17.00 -0.86
C GLN A 274 5.33 -18.05 -1.96
N LEU A 275 6.44 -18.77 -1.87
CA LEU A 275 6.76 -19.94 -2.68
C LEU A 275 7.05 -21.12 -1.74
N ASN A 276 6.38 -22.26 -1.95
CA ASN A 276 6.43 -23.39 -1.00
C ASN A 276 7.52 -24.41 -1.33
N THR A 277 7.70 -24.76 -2.60
CA THR A 277 8.45 -25.95 -3.05
C THR A 277 9.77 -25.65 -3.76
N GLY A 278 10.18 -24.37 -3.82
CA GLY A 278 11.42 -23.93 -4.48
C GLY A 278 11.20 -23.43 -5.90
N TYR A 279 12.28 -23.02 -6.56
CA TYR A 279 12.23 -22.49 -7.93
C TYR A 279 12.16 -23.62 -8.95
N GLY A 280 11.35 -23.47 -10.01
CA GLY A 280 11.26 -24.44 -11.10
C GLY A 280 9.88 -24.52 -11.73
N ALA A 281 9.76 -25.26 -12.83
CA ALA A 281 8.50 -25.48 -13.53
C ALA A 281 7.47 -26.15 -12.58
N GLY A 282 6.23 -25.64 -12.58
CA GLY A 282 5.16 -26.11 -11.70
C GLY A 282 5.20 -25.52 -10.27
N ASN A 283 6.20 -24.69 -9.94
CA ASN A 283 6.26 -23.97 -8.67
C ASN A 283 5.86 -22.51 -8.87
N TYR A 284 4.82 -22.10 -8.16
CA TYR A 284 4.15 -20.82 -8.37
C TYR A 284 4.20 -19.96 -7.12
N TRP A 285 4.43 -18.65 -7.31
CA TRP A 285 4.27 -17.70 -6.22
C TRP A 285 2.79 -17.49 -5.94
N ARG A 286 2.48 -17.46 -4.65
CA ARG A 286 1.13 -17.25 -4.13
C ARG A 286 1.10 -16.00 -3.30
N VAL A 287 0.01 -15.26 -3.41
CA VAL A 287 -0.34 -14.16 -2.52
C VAL A 287 -1.17 -14.76 -1.39
N PHE A 288 -0.70 -14.57 -0.17
CA PHE A 288 -1.41 -14.95 1.03
C PHE A 288 -1.75 -13.72 1.84
N THR A 289 -2.83 -13.80 2.61
CA THR A 289 -3.19 -12.76 3.56
C THR A 289 -3.68 -13.34 4.88
N ARG A 290 -3.52 -12.56 5.96
CA ARG A 290 -3.96 -12.94 7.30
C ARG A 290 -4.41 -11.74 8.11
N LYS A 291 -5.58 -11.86 8.74
CA LYS A 291 -6.13 -10.83 9.63
C LYS A 291 -5.43 -10.83 10.99
N TYR A 292 -5.20 -9.63 11.50
CA TYR A 292 -4.76 -9.37 12.86
C TYR A 292 -5.66 -8.32 13.50
N ARG A 293 -5.95 -8.53 14.78
CA ARG A 293 -6.58 -7.50 15.60
C ARG A 293 -5.57 -6.41 15.97
N ALA A 294 -6.03 -5.24 16.38
CA ALA A 294 -5.20 -4.19 17.00
C ALA A 294 -4.41 -4.69 18.24
N SER A 295 -4.93 -5.74 18.90
CA SER A 295 -4.24 -6.47 19.98
C SER A 295 -3.02 -7.27 19.50
N GLY A 296 -2.77 -7.34 18.19
CA GLY A 296 -1.69 -8.09 17.56
C GLY A 296 -1.99 -9.58 17.38
N SER A 297 -3.10 -10.09 17.93
CA SER A 297 -3.50 -11.50 17.75
C SER A 297 -4.00 -11.72 16.33
N SER A 298 -3.52 -12.76 15.66
CA SER A 298 -4.10 -13.20 14.39
C SER A 298 -5.50 -13.80 14.61
N THR A 299 -6.42 -13.58 13.68
CA THR A 299 -7.76 -14.16 13.69
C THR A 299 -8.05 -14.83 12.36
N GLY A 300 -8.75 -15.96 12.39
CA GLY A 300 -9.04 -16.74 11.18
C GLY A 300 -7.85 -17.57 10.67
N GLY A 301 -8.09 -18.27 9.56
CA GLY A 301 -7.09 -19.06 8.85
C GLY A 301 -6.18 -18.22 7.97
N LEU A 302 -5.20 -18.88 7.37
CA LEU A 302 -4.41 -18.32 6.27
C LEU A 302 -5.27 -18.32 5.00
N ILE A 303 -5.36 -17.19 4.31
CA ILE A 303 -6.16 -17.05 3.09
C ILE A 303 -5.22 -16.97 1.89
N GLN A 304 -5.43 -17.81 0.88
CA GLN A 304 -4.74 -17.69 -0.41
C GLN A 304 -5.56 -16.81 -1.35
N VAL A 305 -4.97 -15.73 -1.85
CA VAL A 305 -5.66 -14.75 -2.69
C VAL A 305 -5.69 -15.18 -4.15
N ASN A 306 -4.54 -15.44 -4.76
CA ASN A 306 -4.47 -15.80 -6.18
C ASN A 306 -4.59 -17.32 -6.40
N GLN A 307 -5.11 -17.73 -7.56
CA GLN A 307 -4.97 -19.10 -8.05
C GLN A 307 -3.58 -19.28 -8.66
N ALA A 308 -2.94 -20.41 -8.39
CA ALA A 308 -1.53 -20.61 -8.72
C ALA A 308 -1.34 -20.97 -10.20
N THR A 309 -0.98 -19.99 -11.04
CA THR A 309 -0.60 -20.21 -12.44
C THR A 309 0.69 -19.51 -12.86
N SER A 310 1.23 -18.57 -12.06
CA SER A 310 2.45 -17.81 -12.39
C SER A 310 3.66 -18.21 -11.56
N MET A 311 4.79 -18.43 -12.25
CA MET A 311 6.08 -18.78 -11.64
C MET A 311 6.85 -17.59 -11.07
N TRP A 312 6.36 -16.37 -11.31
CA TRP A 312 7.00 -15.12 -10.89
C TRP A 312 6.29 -14.49 -9.70
N GLN A 313 7.05 -13.75 -8.90
CA GLN A 313 6.51 -13.08 -7.73
C GLN A 313 5.51 -11.99 -8.18
N PRO A 314 4.24 -12.07 -7.74
CA PRO A 314 3.23 -11.11 -8.15
C PRO A 314 3.45 -9.76 -7.47
N ASN A 315 3.19 -8.69 -8.21
CA ASN A 315 2.94 -7.37 -7.62
C ASN A 315 1.52 -7.36 -7.06
N PHE A 316 1.31 -6.79 -5.89
CA PHE A 316 -0.01 -6.71 -5.27
C PHE A 316 -0.12 -5.48 -4.36
N ASN A 317 -1.35 -5.09 -4.06
CA ASN A 317 -1.69 -4.11 -3.04
C ASN A 317 -3.00 -4.53 -2.37
N SER A 318 -3.26 -4.03 -1.16
CA SER A 318 -4.46 -4.38 -0.42
C SER A 318 -5.08 -3.18 0.27
N LEU A 319 -6.41 -3.14 0.23
CA LEU A 319 -7.25 -2.15 0.90
C LEU A 319 -8.08 -2.88 1.96
N PHE A 320 -8.09 -2.36 3.19
CA PHE A 320 -8.88 -2.90 4.29
C PHE A 320 -9.59 -1.80 5.05
N ASP A 321 -10.91 -1.88 5.10
CA ASP A 321 -11.80 -0.94 5.76
C ASP A 321 -12.98 -1.69 6.42
N ASP A 322 -14.05 -0.97 6.79
CA ASP A 322 -15.25 -1.57 7.38
C ASP A 322 -16.07 -2.42 6.39
N ASN A 323 -15.81 -2.32 5.10
CA ASN A 323 -16.50 -3.11 4.08
C ASN A 323 -15.84 -4.51 3.92
N GLY A 324 -14.54 -4.61 4.15
CA GLY A 324 -13.81 -5.88 4.01
C GLY A 324 -12.38 -5.69 3.55
N LEU A 325 -11.79 -6.77 3.06
CA LEU A 325 -10.47 -6.77 2.43
C LEU A 325 -10.63 -6.89 0.91
N LEU A 326 -10.03 -5.97 0.18
CA LEU A 326 -9.81 -6.09 -1.25
C LEU A 326 -8.31 -6.26 -1.52
N VAL A 327 -7.93 -7.30 -2.26
CA VAL A 327 -6.55 -7.50 -2.71
C VAL A 327 -6.51 -7.43 -4.22
N THR A 328 -5.64 -6.58 -4.76
CA THR A 328 -5.34 -6.49 -6.19
C THR A 328 -3.96 -7.06 -6.48
N TRP A 329 -3.79 -7.74 -7.61
CA TRP A 329 -2.49 -8.29 -8.00
C TRP A 329 -2.34 -8.38 -9.52
N SER A 330 -1.10 -8.34 -10.01
CA SER A 330 -0.81 -8.68 -11.39
C SER A 330 -0.61 -10.18 -11.57
N SER A 331 -1.17 -10.75 -12.64
CA SER A 331 -1.09 -12.19 -12.90
C SER A 331 -1.08 -12.53 -14.37
N TYR A 332 -0.41 -13.64 -14.68
CA TYR A 332 -0.38 -14.25 -16.00
C TYR A 332 -1.40 -15.41 -16.04
N LEU A 333 -2.69 -15.11 -16.20
CA LEU A 333 -3.73 -16.15 -16.27
C LEU A 333 -4.01 -16.61 -17.70
N THR A 334 -3.77 -15.75 -18.70
CA THR A 334 -4.06 -15.99 -20.11
C THR A 334 -2.76 -15.97 -20.94
N SER A 335 -2.30 -14.77 -21.35
CA SER A 335 -1.18 -14.60 -22.30
C SER A 335 -0.21 -13.48 -21.99
N ASP A 336 -0.60 -12.48 -21.21
CA ASP A 336 0.22 -11.38 -20.69
C ASP A 336 -0.13 -11.14 -19.21
N TYR A 337 0.58 -10.25 -18.51
CA TYR A 337 0.16 -9.84 -17.17
C TYR A 337 -1.05 -8.92 -17.24
N ASP A 338 -2.10 -9.25 -16.51
CA ASP A 338 -3.27 -8.41 -16.32
C ASP A 338 -3.46 -8.09 -14.83
N ILE A 339 -4.29 -7.10 -14.52
CA ILE A 339 -4.63 -6.70 -13.15
C ILE A 339 -5.90 -7.42 -12.70
N TYR A 340 -5.79 -8.14 -11.59
CA TYR A 340 -6.90 -8.88 -10.99
C TYR A 340 -7.18 -8.42 -9.57
N ALA A 341 -8.38 -8.76 -9.09
CA ALA A 341 -8.81 -8.51 -7.73
C ALA A 341 -9.64 -9.65 -7.15
N ARG A 342 -9.70 -9.71 -5.81
CA ARG A 342 -10.62 -10.54 -5.04
C ARG A 342 -10.97 -9.85 -3.73
N ALA A 343 -12.27 -9.84 -3.41
CA ALA A 343 -12.80 -9.31 -2.18
C ALA A 343 -13.06 -10.42 -1.15
N PHE A 344 -12.88 -10.08 0.13
CA PHE A 344 -13.12 -10.94 1.28
C PHE A 344 -13.90 -10.17 2.34
N ASN A 345 -14.84 -10.86 2.99
CA ASN A 345 -15.60 -10.30 4.10
C ASN A 345 -14.69 -10.03 5.32
N LEU A 346 -15.19 -9.27 6.29
CA LEU A 346 -14.49 -8.97 7.55
C LEU A 346 -14.05 -10.21 8.34
N ASP A 347 -14.74 -11.34 8.19
CA ASP A 347 -14.37 -12.62 8.82
C ASP A 347 -13.33 -13.43 8.04
N GLY A 348 -12.95 -12.95 6.84
CA GLY A 348 -12.00 -13.59 5.94
C GLY A 348 -12.61 -14.59 4.96
N SER A 349 -13.94 -14.78 4.97
CA SER A 349 -14.60 -15.58 3.94
C SER A 349 -14.55 -14.90 2.58
N GLU A 350 -14.44 -15.70 1.52
CA GLU A 350 -14.44 -15.19 0.13
C GLU A 350 -15.76 -14.48 -0.16
N GLN A 351 -15.66 -13.30 -0.75
CA GLN A 351 -16.80 -12.46 -1.08
C GLN A 351 -17.07 -12.42 -2.59
N SER A 352 -16.00 -12.46 -3.39
CA SER A 352 -16.06 -12.48 -4.85
C SER A 352 -15.22 -13.61 -5.43
N SER A 353 -15.49 -13.95 -6.69
CA SER A 353 -14.52 -14.67 -7.54
C SER A 353 -13.35 -13.74 -7.93
N THR A 354 -12.38 -14.27 -8.67
CA THR A 354 -11.34 -13.43 -9.29
C THR A 354 -11.95 -12.55 -10.37
N ILE A 355 -11.70 -11.24 -10.29
CA ILE A 355 -12.20 -10.22 -11.24
C ILE A 355 -11.00 -9.61 -11.96
N GLN A 356 -11.07 -9.44 -13.28
CA GLN A 356 -10.09 -8.67 -14.05
C GLN A 356 -10.50 -7.20 -14.06
N LEU A 357 -9.56 -6.30 -13.76
CA LEU A 357 -9.82 -4.87 -13.59
C LEU A 357 -9.49 -4.05 -14.84
N ASN A 358 -8.41 -4.42 -15.54
CA ASN A 358 -8.05 -3.80 -16.82
C ASN A 358 -8.90 -4.37 -17.97
N ASN A 359 -9.13 -3.55 -18.98
CA ASN A 359 -9.76 -3.86 -20.25
C ASN A 359 -8.74 -3.88 -21.41
N TYR A 360 -7.66 -3.11 -21.30
CA TYR A 360 -6.54 -3.21 -22.23
C TYR A 360 -5.68 -4.41 -21.84
N THR A 361 -5.65 -5.44 -22.68
CA THR A 361 -5.00 -6.74 -22.40
C THR A 361 -3.83 -7.03 -23.35
N ASN A 362 -3.44 -6.07 -24.19
CA ASN A 362 -2.24 -6.23 -25.00
C ASN A 362 -1.04 -5.93 -24.11
N ARG A 363 -0.04 -6.80 -24.10
CA ARG A 363 1.16 -6.63 -23.26
C ARG A 363 0.83 -6.59 -21.77
N ASN A 364 1.85 -6.28 -20.96
CA ASN A 364 1.78 -6.39 -19.51
C ASN A 364 1.17 -5.16 -18.84
N GLN A 365 0.30 -5.43 -17.89
CA GLN A 365 -0.18 -4.51 -16.87
C GLN A 365 0.33 -4.98 -15.49
N ASP A 366 0.98 -4.10 -14.75
CA ASP A 366 1.72 -4.43 -13.54
C ASP A 366 1.62 -3.36 -12.45
N PHE A 367 2.09 -3.68 -11.23
CA PHE A 367 2.13 -2.76 -10.08
C PHE A 367 0.77 -2.11 -9.74
N PRO A 368 -0.30 -2.89 -9.50
CA PRO A 368 -1.58 -2.31 -9.12
C PRO A 368 -1.50 -1.64 -7.75
N GLN A 369 -2.24 -0.55 -7.59
CA GLN A 369 -2.53 0.14 -6.34
C GLN A 369 -4.03 0.33 -6.25
N VAL A 370 -4.61 0.10 -5.07
CA VAL A 370 -6.05 0.25 -4.83
C VAL A 370 -6.30 1.18 -3.65
N ILE A 371 -7.21 2.14 -3.85
CA ILE A 371 -7.62 3.08 -2.81
C ILE A 371 -9.14 3.18 -2.73
N ARG A 372 -9.61 3.42 -1.52
CA ARG A 372 -10.99 3.80 -1.21
C ARG A 372 -11.16 5.30 -1.44
N LEU A 373 -12.16 5.71 -2.19
CA LEU A 373 -12.61 7.11 -2.24
C LEU A 373 -13.72 7.32 -1.19
N ASN A 374 -14.73 8.13 -1.49
CA ASN A 374 -15.92 8.26 -0.66
C ASN A 374 -16.98 7.18 -0.98
N GLY A 375 -17.67 6.71 0.07
CA GLY A 375 -18.69 5.67 -0.06
C GLY A 375 -18.11 4.36 -0.62
N ASN A 376 -18.76 3.83 -1.66
CA ASN A 376 -18.41 2.56 -2.30
C ASN A 376 -17.49 2.71 -3.53
N ASN A 377 -16.90 3.89 -3.72
CA ASN A 377 -16.03 4.11 -4.88
C ASN A 377 -14.61 3.68 -4.55
N ILE A 378 -13.99 2.95 -5.47
CA ILE A 378 -12.55 2.65 -5.44
C ILE A 378 -11.89 3.13 -6.73
N VAL A 379 -10.61 3.46 -6.65
CA VAL A 379 -9.76 3.66 -7.83
C VAL A 379 -8.64 2.65 -7.77
N VAL A 380 -8.38 2.02 -8.91
CA VAL A 380 -7.20 1.18 -9.10
C VAL A 380 -6.32 1.83 -10.14
N SER A 381 -5.02 1.95 -9.84
CA SER A 381 -4.00 2.46 -10.77
C SER A 381 -2.91 1.43 -11.00
N TRP A 382 -2.34 1.36 -12.20
CA TRP A 382 -1.32 0.39 -12.58
C TRP A 382 -0.40 0.94 -13.66
N VAL A 383 0.71 0.24 -13.89
CA VAL A 383 1.60 0.43 -15.04
C VAL A 383 1.05 -0.37 -16.23
N SER A 384 0.99 0.21 -17.42
CA SER A 384 0.60 -0.48 -18.65
C SER A 384 1.63 -0.28 -19.75
N TYR A 385 2.09 -1.37 -20.36
CA TYR A 385 3.07 -1.34 -21.45
C TYR A 385 2.40 -1.13 -22.81
N GLU A 386 2.90 -0.18 -23.61
CA GLU A 386 2.47 0.16 -24.97
C GLU A 386 1.04 0.70 -25.10
N GLN A 387 0.31 0.94 -24.00
CA GLN A 387 -1.07 1.42 -24.06
C GLN A 387 -1.21 2.89 -24.46
N ASP A 388 -0.27 3.75 -24.08
CA ASP A 388 -0.24 5.18 -24.44
C ASP A 388 0.56 5.48 -25.72
N GLY A 389 1.02 4.43 -26.42
CA GLY A 389 1.76 4.51 -27.67
C GLY A 389 3.29 4.58 -27.54
N ASP A 390 3.85 4.55 -26.32
CA ASP A 390 5.29 4.43 -26.06
C ASP A 390 5.55 3.25 -25.10
N SER A 391 6.58 3.31 -24.23
CA SER A 391 7.01 2.23 -23.35
C SER A 391 5.98 1.94 -22.24
N ASN A 392 6.27 2.24 -20.96
CA ASN A 392 5.25 2.07 -19.92
C ASN A 392 4.58 3.42 -19.63
N GLY A 393 3.26 3.43 -19.56
CA GLY A 393 2.44 4.52 -19.03
C GLY A 393 1.75 4.13 -17.71
N ILE A 394 1.15 5.11 -17.02
CA ILE A 394 0.36 4.89 -15.81
C ILE A 394 -1.12 5.06 -16.16
N PHE A 395 -1.92 4.07 -15.80
CA PHE A 395 -3.36 4.08 -16.03
C PHE A 395 -4.11 3.91 -14.72
N SER A 396 -5.37 4.36 -14.72
CA SER A 396 -6.28 4.15 -13.60
C SER A 396 -7.69 3.89 -14.08
N ARG A 397 -8.51 3.28 -13.23
CA ARG A 397 -9.93 3.08 -13.47
C ARG A 397 -10.68 3.13 -12.15
N ALA A 398 -11.83 3.79 -12.17
CA ALA A 398 -12.75 3.83 -11.05
C ALA A 398 -13.70 2.62 -11.09
N PHE A 399 -14.08 2.14 -9.92
CA PHE A 399 -15.06 1.07 -9.73
C PHE A 399 -16.00 1.41 -8.58
N ILE A 400 -17.18 0.80 -8.58
CA ILE A 400 -18.13 0.80 -7.47
C ILE A 400 -18.13 -0.61 -6.89
N ASP A 401 -18.14 -0.71 -5.56
CA ASP A 401 -18.13 -1.98 -4.83
C ASP A 401 -19.36 -2.27 -3.95
#